data_AF-A0A7I9VHY8-F1
#
_entry.id   AF-A0A7I9VHY8-F1
#
_cell.length_a   1.000
_cell.length_b   1.000
_cell.length_c   1.000
_cell.angle_alpha   90.00
_cell.angle_beta   90.00
_cell.angle_gamma   90.00
#
_symmetry.space_group_name_H-M   'P 1'
#
loop_
_entity.id
_entity.type
_entity.pdbx_description
1 polymer ?
#
loop_
_entity_poly.entity_id
_entity_poly.type
_entity_poly.pdbx_seq_one_letter_code
_entity_poly.pdbx_strand_id
1 'polypeptide(L)'
;MGAGGAVGRGWSGRAGGLAAEIAFAGGVAGTLAGAAMALFFALLGTWRGLGWLGVLQGIGGVFYGWAAMGAGPPAFWGLVLHFAVSVALGVLFAAIVRRNAEPLASVTAGLMFGLAVWAVMTWVVIRVIDRPLADVVDHMAFGWLAAHVVFGLVLGLASQLRGIAAGEEPPRRH
;
A
#
# COMPACT_ATOMS: atom_id res chain seq x y z
N MET A 1 -31.15 -39.35 27.51
CA MET A 1 -29.85 -39.76 26.92
C MET A 1 -29.92 -39.50 25.43
N GLY A 2 -29.10 -38.70 24.76
CA GLY A 2 -28.10 -37.71 25.14
C GLY A 2 -28.03 -36.70 24.00
N ALA A 3 -28.01 -35.41 24.33
CA ALA A 3 -27.87 -34.32 23.38
C ALA A 3 -26.92 -33.30 24.02
N GLY A 4 -25.66 -33.31 23.60
CA GLY A 4 -24.67 -32.38 24.15
C GLY A 4 -23.31 -32.64 23.54
N GLY A 5 -22.94 -31.92 22.48
CA GLY A 5 -21.59 -32.04 21.93
C GLY A 5 -21.31 -31.46 20.54
N ALA A 6 -21.87 -30.29 20.16
CA ALA A 6 -21.56 -29.73 18.84
C ALA A 6 -21.38 -28.20 18.76
N VAL A 7 -21.33 -27.45 19.88
CA VAL A 7 -21.40 -25.97 19.82
C VAL A 7 -20.03 -25.27 19.94
N GLY A 8 -18.94 -25.96 20.29
CA GLY A 8 -17.70 -25.27 20.70
C GLY A 8 -16.59 -25.04 19.64
N ARG A 9 -16.59 -25.76 18.50
CA ARG A 9 -15.38 -25.82 17.61
C ARG A 9 -15.42 -24.91 16.37
N GLY A 10 -16.50 -24.17 16.12
CA GLY A 10 -16.73 -23.50 14.83
C GLY A 10 -16.29 -22.04 14.72
N TRP A 11 -15.92 -21.37 15.82
CA TRP A 11 -15.72 -19.90 15.82
C TRP A 11 -14.24 -19.50 15.68
N SER A 12 -13.34 -20.16 16.41
CA SER A 12 -11.89 -19.89 16.35
C SER A 12 -11.27 -20.25 14.99
N GLY A 13 -11.71 -21.35 14.37
CA GLY A 13 -11.22 -21.77 13.04
C GLY A 13 -11.60 -20.81 11.90
N ARG A 14 -12.80 -20.20 11.96
CA ARG A 14 -13.25 -19.23 10.94
C ARG A 14 -12.55 -17.90 11.05
N ALA A 15 -12.33 -17.40 12.27
CA ALA A 15 -11.61 -16.15 12.51
C ALA A 15 -10.15 -16.24 12.04
N GLY A 16 -9.47 -17.37 12.31
CA GLY A 16 -8.10 -17.60 11.85
C GLY A 16 -7.98 -17.63 10.32
N GLY A 17 -8.92 -18.29 9.64
CA GLY A 17 -8.95 -18.33 8.17
C GLY A 17 -9.15 -16.95 7.55
N LEU A 18 -10.06 -16.14 8.09
CA LEU A 18 -10.30 -14.79 7.60
C LEU A 18 -9.09 -13.87 7.80
N ALA A 19 -8.44 -13.93 8.97
CA ALA A 19 -7.28 -13.10 9.26
C ALA A 19 -6.09 -13.43 8.33
N ALA A 20 -5.83 -14.73 8.10
CA ALA A 20 -4.78 -15.16 7.18
C ALA A 20 -5.07 -14.73 5.73
N GLU A 21 -6.32 -14.82 5.30
CA GLU A 21 -6.75 -14.36 3.97
C GLU A 21 -6.55 -12.85 3.80
N ILE A 22 -6.95 -12.04 4.78
CA ILE A 22 -6.77 -10.58 4.77
C ILE A 22 -5.28 -10.25 4.73
N ALA A 23 -4.47 -10.90 5.58
CA ALA A 23 -3.04 -10.67 5.65
C ALA A 23 -2.34 -11.00 4.32
N PHE A 24 -2.68 -12.15 3.72
CA PHE A 24 -2.09 -12.58 2.46
C PHE A 24 -2.53 -11.69 1.29
N ALA A 25 -3.83 -11.53 1.07
CA ALA A 25 -4.35 -10.74 -0.05
C ALA A 25 -3.96 -9.27 0.06
N GLY A 26 -4.05 -8.70 1.26
CA GLY A 26 -3.63 -7.33 1.52
C GLY A 26 -2.11 -7.15 1.39
N GLY A 27 -1.31 -8.13 1.82
CA GLY A 27 0.14 -8.09 1.64
C GLY A 27 0.56 -8.12 0.18
N VAL A 28 -0.06 -8.98 -0.63
CA VAL A 28 0.18 -9.03 -2.09
C VAL A 28 -0.24 -7.71 -2.74
N ALA A 29 -1.46 -7.22 -2.46
CA ALA A 29 -1.97 -5.98 -3.03
C ALA A 29 -1.10 -4.76 -2.64
N GLY A 30 -0.71 -4.67 -1.36
CA GLY A 30 0.18 -3.64 -0.85
C GLY A 30 1.57 -3.68 -1.48
N THR A 31 2.14 -4.87 -1.68
CA THR A 31 3.44 -5.04 -2.37
C THR A 31 3.36 -4.54 -3.82
N LEU A 32 2.34 -4.94 -4.57
CA LEU A 32 2.14 -4.52 -5.96
C LEU A 32 1.94 -3.00 -6.07
N ALA A 33 1.11 -2.43 -5.19
CA ALA A 33 0.86 -0.99 -5.15
C ALA A 33 2.12 -0.20 -4.77
N GLY A 34 2.86 -0.66 -3.76
CA GLY A 34 4.13 -0.07 -3.33
C GLY A 34 5.19 -0.12 -4.43
N ALA A 35 5.28 -1.24 -5.16
CA ALA A 35 6.20 -1.39 -6.30
C ALA A 35 5.83 -0.47 -7.46
N ALA A 36 4.55 -0.37 -7.81
CA ALA A 36 4.09 0.52 -8.88
C ALA A 36 4.37 2.00 -8.55
N MET A 37 4.15 2.40 -7.30
CA MET A 37 4.51 3.74 -6.82
C MET A 37 6.02 3.99 -6.85
N ALA A 38 6.82 3.03 -6.40
CA ALA A 38 8.28 3.13 -6.44
C ALA A 38 8.81 3.25 -7.88
N LEU A 39 8.24 2.47 -8.81
CA LEU A 39 8.57 2.55 -10.23
C LEU A 39 8.18 3.91 -10.83
N PHE A 40 6.98 4.41 -10.52
CA PHE A 40 6.54 5.73 -10.95
C PHE A 40 7.53 6.82 -10.51
N PHE A 41 7.97 6.76 -9.25
CA PHE A 41 8.96 7.69 -8.73
C PHE A 41 10.35 7.53 -9.36
N ALA A 42 10.79 6.31 -9.63
CA ALA A 42 12.06 6.06 -10.32
C ALA A 42 12.07 6.65 -11.74
N LEU A 43 10.94 6.53 -12.46
CA LEU A 43 10.75 7.15 -13.77
C LEU A 43 10.71 8.68 -13.68
N LEU A 44 9.98 9.22 -12.71
CA LEU A 44 9.90 10.66 -12.47
C LEU A 44 11.28 11.26 -12.10
N GLY A 45 12.04 10.58 -11.25
CA GLY A 45 13.40 10.97 -10.87
C GLY A 45 14.36 10.95 -12.05
N THR A 46 14.29 9.91 -12.88
CA THR A 46 15.06 9.81 -14.13
C THR A 46 14.72 10.96 -15.07
N TRP A 47 13.43 11.27 -15.27
CA TRP A 47 12.99 12.38 -16.12
C TRP A 47 13.45 13.75 -15.62
N ARG A 48 13.59 13.92 -14.31
CA ARG A 48 14.08 15.16 -13.67
C ARG A 48 15.60 15.23 -13.48
N GLY A 49 16.35 14.24 -13.97
CA GLY A 49 17.81 14.20 -13.84
C GLY A 49 18.32 13.84 -12.44
N LEU A 50 17.45 13.39 -11.52
CA LEU A 50 17.83 12.91 -10.18
C LEU A 50 18.33 11.46 -10.19
N GLY A 51 18.19 10.77 -11.33
CA GLY A 51 18.54 9.37 -11.50
C GLY A 51 17.48 8.41 -10.97
N TRP A 52 17.68 7.12 -11.24
CA TRP A 52 16.74 6.04 -10.92
C TRP A 52 16.53 5.82 -9.40
N LEU A 53 17.57 6.05 -8.61
CA LEU A 53 17.55 5.82 -7.16
C LEU A 53 17.23 7.07 -6.33
N GLY A 54 17.16 8.26 -6.95
CA GLY A 54 17.05 9.53 -6.24
C GLY A 54 15.84 9.59 -5.28
N VAL A 55 14.71 9.01 -5.66
CA VAL A 55 13.53 8.98 -4.77
C VAL A 55 13.66 7.96 -3.65
N LEU A 56 14.28 6.80 -3.90
CA LEU A 56 14.53 5.80 -2.84
C LEU A 56 15.49 6.33 -1.78
N GLN A 57 16.50 7.10 -2.21
CA GLN A 57 17.40 7.83 -1.33
C GLN A 57 16.64 8.86 -0.48
N GLY A 58 15.67 9.58 -1.07
CA GLY A 58 14.78 10.49 -0.34
C GLY A 58 13.98 9.81 0.77
N ILE A 59 13.47 8.59 0.54
CA ILE A 59 12.76 7.82 1.57
C ILE A 59 13.72 7.39 2.70
N GLY A 60 14.94 6.96 2.36
CA GLY A 60 15.98 6.68 3.36
C GLY A 60 16.35 7.94 4.18
N GLY A 61 16.15 9.13 3.61
CA GLY A 61 16.38 10.42 4.25
C GLY A 61 15.58 10.63 5.53
N VAL A 62 14.39 10.03 5.64
CA VAL A 62 13.54 10.11 6.83
C VAL A 62 14.25 9.62 8.10
N PHE A 63 15.16 8.65 7.98
CA PHE A 63 15.88 8.07 9.12
C PHE A 63 17.36 8.43 9.14
N TYR A 64 17.97 8.60 7.97
CA TYR A 64 19.41 8.79 7.83
C TYR A 64 19.78 10.21 7.38
N GLY A 65 18.80 11.10 7.17
CA GLY A 65 19.01 12.46 6.67
C GLY A 65 19.79 12.48 5.35
N TRP A 66 20.71 13.44 5.22
CA TRP A 66 21.59 13.56 4.06
C TRP A 66 22.50 12.35 3.82
N ALA A 67 22.77 11.52 4.84
CA ALA A 67 23.54 10.29 4.65
C ALA A 67 22.82 9.28 3.73
N ALA A 68 21.51 9.45 3.50
CA ALA A 68 20.75 8.64 2.57
C ALA A 68 20.96 8.97 1.09
N MET A 69 21.58 10.11 0.78
CA MET A 69 21.78 10.59 -0.59
C MET A 69 22.89 9.82 -1.34
N GLY A 70 23.64 8.95 -0.65
CA GLY A 70 24.58 8.02 -1.28
C GLY A 70 23.91 6.74 -1.78
N ALA A 71 24.51 6.07 -2.76
CA ALA A 71 24.16 4.69 -3.06
C ALA A 71 24.68 3.80 -1.91
N GLY A 72 23.84 2.95 -1.31
CA GLY A 72 24.28 2.09 -0.20
C GLY A 72 23.20 1.64 0.77
N PRO A 73 23.60 1.18 1.98
CA PRO A 73 22.69 0.62 2.99
C PRO A 73 21.48 1.51 3.37
N PRO A 74 21.61 2.85 3.46
CA PRO A 74 20.45 3.71 3.76
C PRO A 74 19.35 3.67 2.69
N ALA A 75 19.73 3.64 1.40
CA ALA A 75 18.75 3.56 0.30
C ALA A 75 18.03 2.20 0.29
N PHE A 76 18.76 1.12 0.61
CA PHE A 76 18.16 -0.20 0.79
C PHE A 76 17.16 -0.22 1.97
N TRP A 77 17.52 0.38 3.10
CA TRP A 77 16.61 0.50 4.24
C TRP A 77 15.36 1.34 3.93
N GLY A 78 15.51 2.44 3.18
CA GLY A 78 14.38 3.23 2.69
C GLY A 78 13.42 2.38 1.84
N LEU A 79 13.96 1.55 0.94
CA LEU A 79 13.16 0.62 0.12
C LEU A 79 12.44 -0.43 0.97
N VAL A 80 13.14 -1.05 1.92
CA VAL A 80 12.55 -2.06 2.83
C VAL A 80 11.41 -1.45 3.63
N LEU A 81 11.60 -0.26 4.19
CA LEU A 81 10.56 0.41 4.96
C LEU A 81 9.37 0.80 4.07
N HIS A 82 9.62 1.32 2.87
CA HIS A 82 8.56 1.65 1.91
C HIS A 82 7.67 0.44 1.62
N PHE A 83 8.27 -0.72 1.36
CA PHE A 83 7.52 -1.95 1.14
C PHE A 83 6.83 -2.46 2.41
N ALA A 84 7.47 -2.37 3.58
CA ALA A 84 6.83 -2.76 4.85
C ALA A 84 5.58 -1.92 5.14
N VAL A 85 5.66 -0.61 4.96
CA VAL A 85 4.52 0.31 5.11
C VAL A 85 3.46 0.02 4.03
N SER A 86 3.86 -0.19 2.78
CA SER A 86 2.94 -0.52 1.69
C SER A 86 2.17 -1.82 1.95
N VAL A 87 2.85 -2.85 2.46
CA VAL A 87 2.22 -4.12 2.90
C VAL A 87 1.24 -3.88 4.03
N ALA A 88 1.63 -3.15 5.08
CA ALA A 88 0.75 -2.85 6.22
C ALA A 88 -0.50 -2.09 5.78
N LEU A 89 -0.34 -1.09 4.91
CA LEU A 89 -1.45 -0.35 4.31
C LEU A 89 -2.33 -1.22 3.42
N GLY A 90 -1.76 -2.15 2.67
CA GLY A 90 -2.52 -3.12 1.87
C GLY A 90 -3.34 -4.08 2.72
N VAL A 91 -2.79 -4.57 3.84
CA VAL A 91 -3.52 -5.38 4.84
C VAL A 91 -4.65 -4.57 5.46
N LEU A 92 -4.40 -3.32 5.84
CA LEU A 92 -5.43 -2.42 6.36
C LEU A 92 -6.55 -2.20 5.34
N PHE A 93 -6.21 -1.93 4.08
CA PHE A 93 -7.18 -1.77 3.01
C PHE A 93 -8.03 -3.03 2.79
N ALA A 94 -7.40 -4.21 2.77
CA ALA A 94 -8.08 -5.50 2.63
C ALA A 94 -9.00 -5.83 3.83
N ALA A 95 -8.72 -5.28 5.01
CA ALA A 95 -9.59 -5.40 6.18
C ALA A 95 -10.83 -4.49 6.08
N ILE A 96 -10.72 -3.34 5.41
CA ILE A 96 -11.80 -2.35 5.26
C ILE A 96 -12.70 -2.71 4.06
N VAL A 97 -12.10 -3.13 2.94
CA VAL A 97 -12.82 -3.39 1.69
C VAL A 97 -13.45 -4.78 1.70
N ARG A 98 -14.71 -4.85 1.27
CA ARG A 98 -15.44 -6.11 1.14
C ARG A 98 -14.74 -7.00 0.11
N ARG A 99 -14.58 -8.29 0.45
CA ARG A 99 -13.99 -9.34 -0.42
C ARG A 99 -14.54 -9.30 -1.87
N ASN A 100 -15.84 -9.04 -2.00
CA ASN A 100 -16.57 -9.18 -3.27
C ASN A 100 -17.08 -7.82 -3.75
N ALA A 101 -16.30 -6.76 -3.50
CA ALA A 101 -16.61 -5.45 -4.02
C ALA A 101 -16.60 -5.48 -5.56
N GLU A 102 -17.57 -4.80 -6.18
CA GLU A 102 -17.56 -4.62 -7.62
C GLU A 102 -16.25 -3.93 -8.06
N PRO A 103 -15.70 -4.24 -9.25
CA PRO A 103 -14.42 -3.69 -9.69
C PRO A 103 -14.32 -2.17 -9.60
N LEU A 104 -15.38 -1.46 -10.01
CA LEU A 104 -15.43 0.00 -9.94
C LEU A 104 -15.44 0.50 -8.48
N ALA A 105 -16.17 -0.17 -7.59
CA ALA A 105 -16.20 0.16 -6.17
C ALA A 105 -14.83 -0.05 -5.51
N SER A 106 -14.14 -1.15 -5.84
CA SER A 106 -12.80 -1.44 -5.33
C SER A 106 -11.76 -0.43 -5.81
N VAL A 107 -11.77 -0.06 -7.09
CA VAL A 107 -10.89 0.98 -7.65
C VAL A 107 -11.18 2.33 -7.01
N THR A 108 -12.44 2.71 -6.86
CA THR A 108 -12.83 3.98 -6.23
C THR A 108 -12.38 4.02 -4.76
N ALA A 109 -12.58 2.93 -4.02
CA ALA A 109 -12.11 2.81 -2.65
C ALA A 109 -10.57 2.91 -2.58
N GLY A 110 -9.86 2.26 -3.49
CA GLY A 110 -8.41 2.32 -3.62
C GLY A 110 -7.90 3.74 -3.87
N LEU A 111 -8.54 4.47 -4.79
CA LEU A 111 -8.21 5.88 -5.08
C LEU A 111 -8.45 6.77 -3.84
N MET A 112 -9.60 6.63 -3.18
CA MET A 112 -9.88 7.39 -1.95
C MET A 112 -8.88 7.06 -0.83
N PHE A 113 -8.51 5.79 -0.69
CA PHE A 113 -7.51 5.35 0.27
C PHE A 113 -6.12 5.92 -0.06
N GLY A 114 -5.71 5.91 -1.33
CA GLY A 114 -4.47 6.53 -1.79
C GLY A 114 -4.42 8.02 -1.51
N LEU A 115 -5.52 8.74 -1.74
CA LEU A 115 -5.65 10.17 -1.39
C LEU A 115 -5.58 10.40 0.13
N ALA A 116 -6.18 9.52 0.94
CA ALA A 116 -6.08 9.60 2.39
C ALA A 116 -4.65 9.36 2.88
N VAL A 117 -3.95 8.38 2.31
CA VAL A 117 -2.52 8.13 2.60
C VAL A 117 -1.68 9.33 2.20
N TRP A 118 -1.89 9.87 1.00
CA TRP A 118 -1.23 11.10 0.54
C TRP A 118 -1.42 12.25 1.53
N ALA A 119 -2.66 12.47 1.97
CA ALA A 119 -2.99 13.52 2.91
C ALA A 119 -2.24 13.36 4.24
N VAL A 120 -2.32 12.17 4.82
CA VAL A 120 -1.65 11.84 6.09
C VAL A 120 -0.14 12.00 5.95
N MET A 121 0.46 11.50 4.88
CA MET A 121 1.91 11.62 4.69
C MET A 121 2.34 13.08 4.50
N THR A 122 1.59 13.87 3.72
CA THR A 122 1.92 15.26 3.40
C THR A 122 1.80 16.19 4.60
N TRP A 123 0.71 16.07 5.37
CA TRP A 123 0.40 17.03 6.43
C TRP A 123 0.80 16.57 7.83
N VAL A 124 0.93 15.26 8.05
CA VAL A 124 1.29 14.71 9.36
C VAL A 124 2.70 14.17 9.34
N VAL A 125 2.97 13.13 8.55
CA VAL A 125 4.22 12.36 8.67
C VAL A 125 5.44 13.20 8.27
N ILE A 126 5.44 13.77 7.06
CA ILE A 126 6.59 14.52 6.55
C ILE A 126 6.85 15.77 7.39
N ARG A 127 5.81 16.57 7.67
CA ARG A 127 5.96 17.84 8.40
C ARG A 127 6.38 17.67 9.86
N VAL A 128 6.06 16.53 10.48
CA VAL A 128 6.46 16.24 11.87
C VAL A 128 7.83 15.58 11.93
N ILE A 129 8.17 14.70 11.00
CA ILE A 129 9.37 13.87 11.08
C ILE A 129 10.58 14.49 10.36
N ASP A 130 10.38 15.10 9.19
CA ASP A 130 11.49 15.54 8.32
C ASP A 130 11.11 16.83 7.56
N ARG A 131 11.48 17.98 8.15
CA ARG A 131 11.26 19.30 7.54
C ARG A 131 12.01 19.48 6.21
N PRO A 132 13.30 19.10 6.08
CA PRO A 132 13.97 19.11 4.77
C PRO A 132 13.23 18.33 3.68
N LEU A 133 12.67 17.16 4.01
CA LEU A 133 11.87 16.39 3.05
C LEU A 133 10.58 17.12 2.65
N ALA A 134 9.98 17.91 3.56
CA ALA A 134 8.80 18.71 3.26
C ALA A 134 9.06 19.69 2.10
N ASP A 135 10.21 20.37 2.10
CA ASP A 135 10.59 21.30 1.03
C ASP A 135 10.70 20.57 -0.32
N VAL A 136 11.31 19.37 -0.34
CA VAL A 136 11.41 18.56 -1.56
C VAL A 136 10.03 18.15 -2.08
N VAL A 137 9.15 17.69 -1.18
CA VAL A 137 7.78 17.28 -1.54
C VAL A 137 6.96 18.45 -2.05
N ASP A 138 7.12 19.65 -1.50
CA ASP A 138 6.41 20.85 -1.97
C ASP A 138 6.82 21.22 -3.41
N HIS A 139 8.10 21.07 -3.77
CA HIS A 139 8.56 21.26 -5.17
C HIS A 139 8.12 20.13 -6.11
N MET A 140 7.70 18.99 -5.56
CA MET A 140 7.24 17.82 -6.30
C MET A 140 5.75 17.54 -6.11
N ALA A 141 4.95 18.51 -5.64
CA ALA A 141 3.59 18.30 -5.15
C ALA A 141 2.71 17.46 -6.11
N PHE A 142 2.72 17.78 -7.40
CA PHE A 142 1.95 17.01 -8.40
C PHE A 142 2.47 15.57 -8.57
N GLY A 143 3.79 15.38 -8.63
CA GLY A 143 4.38 14.05 -8.75
C GLY A 143 4.16 13.20 -7.50
N TRP A 144 4.20 13.84 -6.34
CA TRP A 144 3.88 13.23 -5.05
C TRP A 144 2.42 12.76 -4.99
N LEU A 145 1.48 13.63 -5.37
CA LEU A 145 0.06 13.28 -5.48
C LEU A 145 -0.18 12.15 -6.50
N ALA A 146 0.39 12.28 -7.70
CA ALA A 146 0.25 11.28 -8.77
C ALA A 146 0.75 9.90 -8.33
N ALA A 147 1.87 9.82 -7.61
CA ALA A 147 2.39 8.56 -7.09
C ALA A 147 1.40 7.88 -6.12
N HIS A 148 0.72 8.65 -5.26
CA HIS A 148 -0.29 8.11 -4.35
C HIS A 148 -1.59 7.71 -5.07
N VAL A 149 -1.94 8.41 -6.15
CA VAL A 149 -3.03 8.00 -7.04
C VAL A 149 -2.69 6.66 -7.72
N VAL A 150 -1.45 6.48 -8.20
CA VAL A 150 -0.97 5.21 -8.75
C VAL A 150 -1.03 4.10 -7.69
N PHE A 151 -0.55 4.38 -6.47
CA PHE A 151 -0.66 3.45 -5.34
C PHE A 151 -2.11 3.03 -5.11
N GLY A 152 -3.03 3.99 -4.96
CA GLY A 152 -4.45 3.71 -4.71
C GLY A 152 -5.12 2.94 -5.85
N LEU A 153 -4.83 3.29 -7.10
CA LEU A 153 -5.33 2.60 -8.28
C LEU A 153 -4.90 1.13 -8.30
N VAL A 154 -3.59 0.88 -8.16
CA VAL A 154 -3.05 -0.49 -8.19
C VAL A 154 -3.52 -1.29 -7.00
N LEU A 155 -3.64 -0.67 -5.82
CA LEU A 155 -4.16 -1.32 -4.62
C LEU A 155 -5.61 -1.79 -4.82
N GLY A 156 -6.48 -0.93 -5.36
CA GLY A 156 -7.88 -1.26 -5.63
C GLY A 156 -8.08 -2.27 -6.77
N LEU A 157 -7.15 -2.34 -7.74
CA LEU A 157 -7.14 -3.39 -8.76
C LEU A 157 -6.65 -4.72 -8.20
N ALA A 158 -5.54 -4.71 -7.46
CA ALA A 158 -4.91 -5.91 -6.92
C ALA A 158 -5.73 -6.57 -5.82
N SER A 159 -6.55 -5.81 -5.07
CA SER A 159 -7.47 -6.37 -4.08
C SER A 159 -8.52 -7.30 -4.70
N GLN A 160 -8.83 -7.15 -5.99
CA GLN A 160 -9.78 -8.04 -6.69
C GLN A 160 -9.24 -9.47 -6.85
N LEU A 161 -7.91 -9.67 -6.74
CA LEU A 161 -7.29 -11.00 -6.74
C LEU A 161 -7.80 -11.87 -5.59
N ARG A 162 -8.28 -11.25 -4.49
CA ARG A 162 -8.86 -11.94 -3.34
C ARG A 162 -10.13 -12.71 -3.69
N GLY A 163 -11.01 -12.15 -4.52
CA GLY A 163 -12.23 -12.81 -4.99
C GLY A 163 -11.92 -13.96 -5.96
N ILE A 164 -10.92 -13.78 -6.83
CA ILE A 164 -10.49 -14.82 -7.79
C ILE A 164 -9.89 -16.02 -7.05
N ALA A 165 -9.01 -15.78 -6.08
CA ALA A 165 -8.40 -16.84 -5.26
C ALA A 165 -9.43 -17.61 -4.42
N ALA A 166 -10.61 -17.03 -4.19
CA ALA A 166 -11.74 -17.66 -3.51
C ALA A 166 -12.48 -18.69 -4.37
N GLY A 167 -12.25 -18.72 -5.68
CA GLY A 167 -13.05 -19.50 -6.63
C GLY A 167 -14.45 -18.94 -6.84
N GLU A 168 -14.69 -17.66 -6.54
CA GLU A 168 -15.99 -17.03 -6.77
C GLU A 168 -16.15 -16.65 -8.25
N GLU A 169 -17.25 -17.09 -8.87
CA GLU A 169 -17.60 -16.65 -10.22
C GLU A 169 -17.82 -15.13 -10.24
N PRO A 170 -17.33 -14.40 -11.25
CA PRO A 170 -17.57 -12.98 -11.37
C PRO A 170 -19.09 -12.70 -11.39
N PRO A 171 -19.56 -11.62 -10.72
CA PRO A 171 -20.97 -11.29 -10.67
C PRO A 171 -21.53 -11.20 -12.10
N ARG A 172 -22.56 -11.99 -12.39
CA ARG A 172 -23.24 -11.99 -13.68
C ARG A 172 -23.82 -10.58 -13.90
N ARG A 173 -23.35 -9.90 -14.94
CA ARG A 173 -23.90 -8.59 -15.33
C ARG A 173 -25.34 -8.81 -15.78
N HIS A 174 -26.29 -8.23 -15.05
CA HIS A 174 -27.70 -8.13 -15.45
C HIS A 174 -27.93 -6.84 -16.23
#